data_AF-A0A9W4S1S8-F1
#
_entry.id   AF-A0A9W4S1S8-F1
#
_cell.length_a   1.000
_cell.length_b   1.000
_cell.length_c   1.000
_cell.angle_alpha   90.00
_cell.angle_beta   90.00
_cell.angle_gamma   90.00
#
_symmetry.space_group_name_H-M   'P 1'
#
loop_
_entity.id
_entity.type
_entity.pdbx_description
1 polymer ?
#
loop_
_entity_poly.entity_id
_entity_poly.type
_entity_poly.pdbx_seq_one_letter_code
_entity_poly.pdbx_strand_id
1 'polypeptide(L)'
;MGRDLQKKKRRAGQKTRQPNRPKKLLNPLGNDIIAKNWNKKETLTQNYRRLGLTARLRNPTGGVEKTLSQVERLKSAKPAPSPFDIAPMEQAVVDEARVERDENGKIVRIHYSKSSRANPLNDPLNDIEADSDEEEEEEETEEWGGIDDESRPEVIRLLEKEASRGELKKPRHMSQQEKEWLERLIAKHGDNAEAMARDRKLNPMQQTSADIARRLRRFHGKA
;
A
#
# COMPACT_ATOMS: atom_id res chain seq x y z
N MET A 1 27.12 -28.60 -40.85
CA MET A 1 26.34 -28.56 -42.12
C MET A 1 26.28 -29.92 -42.86
N GLY A 2 26.62 -31.05 -42.23
CA GLY A 2 26.77 -32.33 -42.94
C GLY A 2 25.56 -33.27 -42.93
N ARG A 3 24.52 -33.01 -42.11
CA ARG A 3 23.42 -33.96 -41.90
C ARG A 3 22.51 -34.05 -43.13
N ASP A 4 22.35 -35.24 -43.70
CA ASP A 4 21.62 -35.42 -44.97
C ASP A 4 20.14 -35.05 -44.88
N LEU A 5 19.52 -35.19 -43.71
CA LEU A 5 18.16 -34.66 -43.45
C LEU A 5 18.08 -33.14 -43.64
N GLN A 6 19.10 -32.38 -43.22
CA GLN A 6 19.13 -30.94 -43.44
C GLN A 6 19.34 -30.61 -44.94
N LYS A 7 20.15 -31.40 -45.66
CA LYS A 7 20.34 -31.24 -47.13
C LYS A 7 19.03 -31.53 -47.89
N LYS A 8 18.33 -32.63 -47.56
CA LYS A 8 17.01 -32.97 -48.13
C LYS A 8 15.98 -31.87 -47.85
N LYS A 9 15.92 -31.38 -46.60
CA LYS A 9 15.04 -30.25 -46.24
C LYS A 9 15.34 -28.97 -47.04
N ARG A 10 16.62 -28.67 -47.29
CA ARG A 10 17.02 -27.51 -48.11
C ARG A 10 16.65 -27.70 -49.59
N ARG A 11 16.83 -28.90 -50.15
CA ARG A 11 16.48 -29.23 -51.54
C ARG A 11 14.97 -29.23 -51.78
N ALA A 12 14.19 -29.72 -50.80
CA ALA A 12 12.74 -29.84 -50.90
C ALA A 12 11.97 -28.49 -50.79
N GLY A 13 12.65 -27.36 -50.61
CA GLY A 13 12.03 -26.02 -50.60
C GLY A 13 11.11 -25.71 -49.41
N GLN A 14 10.67 -26.71 -48.63
CA GLN A 14 9.79 -26.56 -47.48
C GLN A 14 10.52 -25.97 -46.26
N LYS A 15 10.66 -24.64 -46.27
CA LYS A 15 11.20 -23.88 -45.14
C LYS A 15 10.07 -23.42 -44.22
N THR A 16 9.75 -24.22 -43.20
CA THR A 16 8.97 -23.75 -42.05
C THR A 16 9.83 -22.83 -41.19
N ARG A 17 9.79 -21.51 -41.46
CA ARG A 17 10.43 -20.50 -40.60
C ARG A 17 9.38 -20.00 -39.62
N GLN A 18 9.60 -20.25 -38.33
CA GLN A 18 8.80 -19.59 -37.30
C GLN A 18 9.18 -18.10 -37.28
N PRO A 19 8.20 -17.18 -37.29
CA PRO A 19 8.50 -15.77 -37.13
C PRO A 19 9.16 -15.55 -35.76
N ASN A 20 10.19 -14.73 -35.70
CA ASN A 20 10.84 -14.36 -34.45
C ASN A 20 9.95 -13.34 -33.73
N ARG A 21 8.78 -13.79 -33.27
CA ARG A 21 7.86 -12.97 -32.50
C ARG A 21 8.49 -12.66 -31.15
N PRO A 22 8.32 -11.43 -30.62
CA PRO A 22 8.77 -11.14 -29.27
C PRO A 22 8.10 -12.12 -28.31
N LYS A 23 8.90 -12.79 -27.48
CA LYS A 23 8.41 -13.75 -26.50
C LYS A 23 7.53 -13.10 -25.43
N LYS A 24 7.62 -11.78 -25.28
CA LYS A 24 6.86 -11.00 -24.30
C LYS A 24 5.72 -10.28 -25.00
N LEU A 25 4.52 -10.45 -24.47
CA LEU A 25 3.37 -9.67 -24.89
C LEU A 25 3.62 -8.21 -24.58
N LEU A 26 3.29 -7.37 -25.56
CA LEU A 26 3.53 -5.94 -25.50
C LEU A 26 2.51 -5.22 -24.59
N ASN A 27 1.36 -5.85 -24.34
CA ASN A 27 0.31 -5.38 -23.46
C ASN A 27 0.14 -6.34 -22.28
N PRO A 28 -0.18 -5.83 -21.08
CA PRO A 28 -0.55 -6.66 -19.94
C PRO A 28 -1.90 -7.35 -20.20
N LEU A 29 -2.04 -8.60 -19.74
CA LEU A 29 -3.31 -9.31 -19.70
C LEU A 29 -3.94 -9.12 -18.31
N GLY A 30 -5.28 -9.12 -18.25
CA GLY A 30 -6.03 -9.01 -16.99
C GLY A 30 -7.03 -7.87 -17.02
N ASN A 31 -6.61 -6.69 -16.55
CA ASN A 31 -7.49 -5.53 -16.43
C ASN A 31 -7.52 -4.67 -17.72
N ASP A 32 -8.73 -4.45 -18.26
CA ASP A 32 -8.97 -3.64 -19.45
C ASP A 32 -8.58 -2.17 -19.30
N ILE A 33 -8.75 -1.59 -18.10
CA ILE A 33 -8.40 -0.20 -17.80
C ILE A 33 -6.89 0.00 -17.96
N ILE A 34 -6.10 -0.92 -17.39
CA ILE A 34 -4.64 -0.89 -17.49
C ILE A 34 -4.20 -1.14 -18.95
N ALA A 35 -4.82 -2.10 -19.63
CA ALA A 35 -4.48 -2.43 -21.01
C ALA A 35 -4.72 -1.26 -21.99
N LYS A 36 -5.80 -0.47 -21.79
CA LYS A 36 -6.09 0.74 -22.59
C LYS A 36 -5.06 1.84 -22.36
N ASN A 37 -4.58 1.97 -21.13
CA ASN A 37 -3.60 2.98 -20.74
C ASN A 37 -2.14 2.48 -20.82
N TRP A 38 -1.86 1.38 -21.51
CA TRP A 38 -0.51 0.83 -21.59
C TRP A 38 0.30 1.41 -22.76
N ASN A 39 1.43 2.08 -22.47
CA ASN A 39 2.34 2.55 -23.52
C ASN A 39 3.40 1.48 -23.86
N LYS A 40 3.30 0.95 -25.07
CA LYS A 40 4.18 -0.09 -25.62
C LYS A 40 5.64 0.34 -25.79
N LYS A 41 5.91 1.64 -25.81
CA LYS A 41 7.25 2.21 -25.98
C LYS A 41 7.98 2.37 -24.65
N GLU A 42 7.25 2.38 -23.55
CA GLU A 42 7.79 2.56 -22.20
C GLU A 42 8.12 1.23 -21.55
N THR A 43 9.06 1.25 -20.60
CA THR A 43 9.36 0.09 -19.78
C THR A 43 8.20 -0.20 -18.83
N LEU A 44 8.16 -1.41 -18.25
CA LEU A 44 7.17 -1.77 -17.25
C LEU A 44 7.20 -0.78 -16.08
N THR A 45 8.38 -0.48 -15.55
CA THR A 45 8.54 0.45 -14.41
C THR A 45 8.09 1.87 -14.73
N GLN A 46 8.34 2.35 -15.95
CA GLN A 46 7.90 3.67 -16.40
C GLN A 46 6.37 3.72 -16.53
N ASN A 47 5.77 2.72 -17.18
CA ASN A 47 4.31 2.64 -17.33
C ASN A 47 3.61 2.63 -15.97
N TYR A 48 3.99 1.73 -15.06
CA TYR A 48 3.36 1.66 -13.74
C TYR A 48 3.50 2.99 -12.98
N ARG A 49 4.68 3.63 -13.03
CA ARG A 49 4.88 4.97 -12.45
C ARG A 49 3.95 6.02 -13.07
N ARG A 50 3.76 6.01 -14.41
CA ARG A 50 2.83 6.90 -15.11
C ARG A 50 1.38 6.69 -14.68
N LEU A 51 1.00 5.44 -14.44
CA LEU A 51 -0.32 5.08 -13.93
C LEU A 51 -0.49 5.40 -12.42
N GLY A 52 0.58 5.76 -11.72
CA GLY A 52 0.60 5.96 -10.26
C GLY A 52 0.63 4.65 -9.45
N LEU A 53 0.94 3.53 -10.10
CA LEU A 53 1.06 2.22 -9.48
C LEU A 53 2.53 1.85 -9.21
N THR A 54 2.75 0.96 -8.25
CA THR A 54 4.10 0.46 -7.95
C THR A 54 4.41 -0.77 -8.81
N ALA A 55 5.58 -0.77 -9.48
CA ALA A 55 6.02 -1.90 -10.30
C ALA A 55 6.62 -3.05 -9.46
N ARG A 56 7.19 -2.72 -8.28
CA ARG A 56 7.84 -3.64 -7.35
C ARG A 56 7.55 -3.17 -5.93
N LEU A 57 7.33 -4.11 -5.01
CA LEU A 57 7.09 -3.80 -3.60
C LEU A 57 8.37 -3.50 -2.81
N ARG A 58 9.48 -4.17 -3.15
CA ARG A 58 10.77 -3.98 -2.47
C ARG A 58 11.59 -2.86 -3.14
N ASN A 59 12.49 -2.26 -2.36
CA ASN A 59 13.46 -1.30 -2.87
C ASN A 59 14.24 -1.92 -4.04
N PRO A 60 14.30 -1.24 -5.20
CA PRO A 60 15.06 -1.74 -6.33
C PRO A 60 16.55 -1.71 -6.00
N THR A 61 17.26 -2.76 -6.43
CA THR A 61 18.72 -2.78 -6.37
C THR A 61 19.28 -1.91 -7.48
N GLY A 62 20.23 -1.02 -7.13
CA GLY A 62 20.87 -0.10 -8.07
C GLY A 62 20.09 1.21 -8.29
N GLY A 63 20.51 1.98 -9.29
CA GLY A 63 19.91 3.26 -9.62
C GLY A 63 18.54 3.14 -10.28
N VAL A 64 17.64 4.07 -9.98
CA VAL A 64 16.33 4.20 -10.62
C VAL A 64 16.32 5.43 -11.51
N GLU A 65 15.73 5.32 -12.69
CA GLU A 65 15.51 6.45 -13.59
C GLU A 65 14.66 7.53 -12.90
N LYS A 66 15.19 8.75 -12.82
CA LYS A 66 14.51 9.94 -12.29
C LYS A 66 13.94 10.77 -13.45
N THR A 67 12.76 11.34 -13.27
CA THR A 67 12.20 12.28 -14.27
C THR A 67 12.93 13.62 -14.21
N LEU A 68 12.92 14.41 -15.29
CA LEU A 68 13.53 15.75 -15.31
C LEU A 68 13.00 16.63 -14.18
N SER A 69 11.69 16.63 -13.97
CA SER A 69 11.05 17.34 -12.85
C SER A 69 11.52 16.86 -11.47
N GLN A 70 11.82 15.58 -11.32
CA GLN A 70 12.37 15.04 -10.07
C GLN A 70 13.83 15.48 -9.90
N VAL A 71 14.60 15.52 -10.98
CA VAL A 71 15.99 16.00 -10.96
C VAL A 71 16.03 17.49 -10.66
N GLU A 72 15.16 18.30 -11.27
CA GLU A 72 15.06 19.74 -11.01
C GLU A 72 14.64 20.01 -9.57
N ARG A 73 13.64 19.31 -9.05
CA ARG A 73 13.26 19.41 -7.62
C ARG A 73 14.40 19.04 -6.68
N LEU A 74 15.16 18.00 -7.00
CA LEU A 74 16.33 17.63 -6.20
C LEU A 74 17.48 18.65 -6.31
N LYS A 75 17.56 19.41 -7.40
CA LYS A 75 18.55 20.49 -7.58
C LYS A 75 18.12 21.79 -6.91
N SER A 76 16.82 22.08 -6.88
CA SER A 76 16.27 23.30 -6.27
C SER A 76 15.95 23.14 -4.79
N ALA A 77 15.77 21.91 -4.30
CA ALA A 77 15.70 21.63 -2.88
C ALA A 77 17.05 21.96 -2.24
N LYS A 78 17.09 23.08 -1.51
CA LYS A 78 18.15 23.29 -0.52
C LYS A 78 18.09 22.10 0.45
N PRO A 79 19.21 21.44 0.78
CA PRO A 79 19.19 20.43 1.82
C PRO A 79 18.72 21.14 3.09
N ALA A 80 17.52 20.80 3.57
CA ALA A 80 17.16 21.14 4.93
C ALA A 80 18.19 20.42 5.81
N PRO A 81 18.93 21.12 6.69
CA PRO A 81 19.88 20.46 7.56
C PRO A 81 19.08 19.46 8.40
N SER A 82 19.36 18.17 8.23
CA SER A 82 18.81 17.20 9.17
C SER A 82 19.43 17.48 10.53
N PRO A 83 18.72 17.24 11.65
CA PRO A 83 19.28 17.42 12.99
C PRO A 83 20.56 16.61 13.26
N PHE A 84 20.92 15.68 12.37
CA PHE A 84 22.13 14.86 12.45
C PHE A 84 23.23 15.27 11.46
N ASP A 85 23.00 16.28 10.62
CA ASP A 85 24.02 16.79 9.70
C ASP A 85 25.01 17.67 10.47
N ILE A 86 26.30 17.36 10.32
CA ILE A 86 27.38 18.15 10.93
C ILE A 86 27.52 19.45 10.13
N ALA A 87 27.26 20.58 10.78
CA ALA A 87 27.43 21.90 10.16
C ALA A 87 28.89 22.13 9.73
N PRO A 88 29.14 22.74 8.56
CA PRO A 88 30.49 23.07 8.13
C PRO A 88 31.14 24.08 9.09
N MET A 89 32.45 23.96 9.31
CA MET A 89 33.23 24.76 10.28
C MET A 89 33.10 26.29 10.08
N GLU A 90 32.71 26.74 8.89
CA GLU A 90 32.45 28.15 8.57
C GLU A 90 31.26 28.75 9.36
N GLN A 91 30.34 27.92 9.86
CA GLN A 91 29.20 28.32 10.69
C GLN A 91 29.46 28.17 12.19
N ALA A 92 30.65 27.70 12.60
CA ALA A 92 31.00 27.63 14.01
C ALA A 92 31.14 29.05 14.55
N VAL A 93 30.20 29.46 15.40
CA VAL A 93 30.23 30.76 16.09
C VAL A 93 31.39 30.71 17.10
N VAL A 94 32.52 31.30 16.73
CA VAL A 94 33.66 31.46 17.64
C VAL A 94 33.43 32.73 18.46
N ASP A 95 32.94 32.58 19.69
CA ASP A 95 32.73 33.70 20.60
C ASP A 95 33.96 33.93 21.50
N GLU A 96 34.39 35.19 21.61
CA GLU A 96 35.47 35.61 22.50
C GLU A 96 34.91 36.13 23.83
N ALA A 97 35.37 35.56 24.96
CA ALA A 97 34.97 35.99 26.30
C ALA A 97 36.12 36.69 27.03
N ARG A 98 35.83 37.81 27.71
CA ARG A 98 36.81 38.50 28.57
C ARG A 98 36.85 37.85 29.94
N VAL A 99 38.04 37.46 30.39
CA VAL A 99 38.26 36.76 31.66
C VAL A 99 39.07 37.62 32.61
N GLU A 100 38.48 37.99 33.74
CA GLU A 100 39.18 38.66 34.84
C GLU A 100 39.78 37.62 35.78
N ARG A 101 41.07 37.78 36.10
CA ARG A 101 41.84 36.89 36.99
C ARG A 101 42.42 37.69 38.15
N ASP A 102 42.46 37.08 39.32
CA ASP A 102 43.16 37.62 40.50
C ASP A 102 44.68 37.55 40.34
N GLU A 103 45.41 38.22 41.24
CA GLU A 103 46.88 38.22 41.33
C GLU A 103 47.49 36.81 41.44
N ASN A 104 46.71 35.83 41.90
CA ASN A 104 47.11 34.41 41.98
C ASN A 104 46.73 33.58 40.74
N GLY A 105 46.26 34.22 39.66
CA GLY A 105 45.87 33.57 38.41
C GLY A 105 44.54 32.80 38.46
N LYS A 106 43.80 32.88 39.57
CA LYS A 106 42.47 32.25 39.70
C LYS A 106 41.42 33.08 38.97
N ILE A 107 40.57 32.41 38.20
CA ILE A 107 39.49 33.05 37.43
C ILE A 107 38.39 33.49 38.40
N VAL A 108 38.07 34.78 38.41
CA VAL A 108 37.01 35.35 39.26
C VAL A 108 35.74 35.60 38.47
N ARG A 109 35.85 36.16 37.26
CA ARG A 109 34.68 36.54 36.47
C ARG A 109 34.91 36.41 34.98
N ILE A 110 33.93 35.83 34.29
CA ILE A 110 33.90 35.73 32.82
C ILE A 110 32.78 36.65 32.34
N HIS A 111 33.14 37.64 31.53
CA HIS A 111 32.20 38.55 30.88
C HIS A 111 31.92 38.05 29.46
N TYR A 112 30.73 37.49 29.26
CA TYR A 112 30.18 37.26 27.93
C TYR A 112 29.69 38.60 27.34
N SER A 113 29.88 38.81 26.03
CA SER A 113 29.20 39.90 25.33
C SER A 113 27.69 39.65 25.44
N LYS A 114 26.90 40.68 25.80
CA LYS A 114 25.43 40.56 25.88
C LYS A 114 24.84 40.54 24.47
N SER A 115 25.09 39.48 23.73
CA SER A 115 24.31 39.09 22.57
C SER A 115 23.18 38.17 23.05
N SER A 116 21.99 38.31 22.48
CA SER A 116 20.86 37.39 22.67
C SER A 116 21.35 35.94 22.67
N ARG A 117 20.77 35.07 23.53
CA ARG A 117 21.19 33.67 23.71
C ARG A 117 21.32 33.00 22.35
N ALA A 118 22.54 32.94 21.81
CA ALA A 118 22.81 32.21 20.61
C ALA A 118 22.59 30.72 20.94
N ASN A 119 21.94 29.99 20.05
CA ASN A 119 21.84 28.53 20.08
C ASN A 119 22.98 27.96 19.21
N PRO A 120 24.26 27.98 19.66
CA PRO A 120 25.41 27.62 18.83
C PRO A 120 25.41 26.13 18.44
N LEU A 121 24.64 25.30 19.17
CA LEU A 121 24.51 23.87 18.91
C LEU A 121 23.26 23.52 18.10
N ASN A 122 22.43 24.51 17.77
CA ASN A 122 21.14 24.33 17.10
C ASN A 122 20.28 23.23 17.77
N ASP A 123 20.25 23.25 19.11
CA ASP A 123 19.48 22.31 19.90
C ASP A 123 17.99 22.67 19.81
N PRO A 124 17.12 21.77 19.32
CA PRO A 124 15.69 22.06 19.14
C PRO A 124 14.96 22.39 20.44
N LEU A 125 15.49 22.00 21.62
CA LEU A 125 14.85 22.30 22.90
C LEU A 125 14.97 23.77 23.31
N ASN A 126 16.01 24.47 22.85
CA ASN A 126 16.27 25.85 23.25
C ASN A 126 15.30 26.85 22.59
N ASP A 127 14.69 26.46 21.48
CA ASP A 127 13.63 27.25 20.82
C ASP A 127 12.29 27.08 21.58
N ILE A 128 12.04 25.91 22.17
CA ILE A 128 10.83 25.60 22.97
C ILE A 128 10.89 26.29 24.35
N GLU A 129 12.06 26.36 24.99
CA GLU A 129 12.21 27.09 26.27
C GLU A 129 12.05 28.61 26.13
N ALA A 130 12.26 29.17 24.93
CA ALA A 130 12.06 30.59 24.67
C ALA A 130 10.57 30.97 24.50
N ASP A 131 9.75 30.03 24.02
CA ASP A 131 8.29 30.19 23.88
C ASP A 131 7.52 29.89 25.17
N SER A 132 8.16 29.32 26.21
CA SER A 132 7.48 28.95 27.46
C SER A 132 6.93 30.15 28.28
N ASP A 133 7.17 31.40 27.87
CA ASP A 133 6.59 32.62 28.48
C ASP A 133 5.48 33.27 27.61
N GLU A 134 5.14 32.72 26.44
CA GLU A 134 3.97 33.12 25.63
C GLU A 134 3.13 31.87 25.33
N GLU A 135 1.93 31.85 25.93
CA GLU A 135 0.77 30.98 25.64
C GLU A 135 1.04 29.63 24.97
N GLU A 136 0.76 28.54 25.71
CA GLU A 136 0.65 27.17 25.19
C GLU A 136 -0.26 27.11 23.93
N GLU A 137 0.31 27.39 22.76
CA GLU A 137 -0.31 27.03 21.48
C GLU A 137 -0.20 25.51 21.41
N GLU A 138 -1.35 24.85 21.64
CA GLU A 138 -1.54 23.45 21.34
C GLU A 138 -1.04 23.20 19.92
N GLU A 139 0.17 22.63 19.76
CA GLU A 139 0.63 22.13 18.47
C GLU A 139 -0.42 21.13 17.99
N GLU A 140 -1.30 21.61 17.09
CA GLU A 140 -2.22 20.78 16.32
C GLU A 140 -1.35 19.74 15.64
N THR A 141 -1.31 18.53 16.20
CA THR A 141 -0.71 17.37 15.56
C THR A 141 -1.33 17.31 14.18
N GLU A 142 -0.55 17.64 13.13
CA GLU A 142 -1.02 17.74 11.75
C GLU A 142 -1.84 16.49 11.41
N GLU A 143 -3.17 16.61 11.56
CA GLU A 143 -4.09 15.54 11.26
C GLU A 143 -4.00 15.36 9.76
N TRP A 144 -3.32 14.29 9.35
CA TRP A 144 -3.00 14.01 7.96
C TRP A 144 -4.27 14.10 7.10
N GLY A 145 -4.45 15.27 6.47
CA GLY A 145 -5.52 15.56 5.56
C GLY A 145 -5.39 14.60 4.39
N GLY A 146 -6.29 13.61 4.34
CA GLY A 146 -6.23 12.52 3.37
C GLY A 146 -5.98 13.07 1.96
N ILE A 147 -5.15 12.36 1.19
CA ILE A 147 -4.75 12.78 -0.16
C ILE A 147 -5.98 13.13 -1.00
N ASP A 148 -6.10 14.41 -1.35
CA ASP A 148 -7.13 14.95 -2.23
C ASP A 148 -7.25 14.08 -3.48
N ASP A 149 -8.44 13.52 -3.71
CA ASP A 149 -8.71 12.62 -4.82
C ASP A 149 -8.40 13.28 -6.17
N GLU A 150 -8.52 14.60 -6.27
CA GLU A 150 -8.27 15.41 -7.48
C GLU A 150 -6.81 15.37 -7.96
N SER A 151 -5.86 15.13 -7.06
CA SER A 151 -4.44 15.00 -7.41
C SER A 151 -4.08 13.62 -7.99
N ARG A 152 -4.92 12.60 -7.74
CA ARG A 152 -4.66 11.23 -8.16
C ARG A 152 -4.86 11.04 -9.67
N PRO A 153 -4.06 10.19 -10.33
CA PRO A 153 -4.26 9.88 -11.75
C PRO A 153 -5.62 9.20 -11.98
N GLU A 154 -6.28 9.55 -13.08
CA GLU A 154 -7.61 9.06 -13.45
C GLU A 154 -7.72 7.53 -13.44
N VAL A 155 -6.66 6.84 -13.87
CA VAL A 155 -6.59 5.37 -13.90
C VAL A 155 -6.78 4.76 -12.51
N ILE A 156 -6.20 5.36 -11.47
CA ILE A 156 -6.35 4.86 -10.10
C ILE A 156 -7.79 5.02 -9.64
N ARG A 157 -8.42 6.18 -9.88
CA ARG A 157 -9.83 6.39 -9.53
C ARG A 157 -10.76 5.37 -10.18
N LEU A 158 -10.50 5.03 -11.44
CA LEU A 158 -11.27 4.00 -12.14
C LEU A 158 -11.04 2.60 -11.55
N LEU A 159 -9.80 2.26 -11.17
CA LEU A 159 -9.47 1.00 -10.53
C LEU A 159 -10.09 0.88 -9.12
N GLU A 160 -10.05 1.95 -8.34
CA GLU A 160 -10.70 2.02 -7.02
C GLU A 160 -12.22 1.90 -7.16
N LYS A 161 -12.81 2.56 -8.16
CA LYS A 161 -14.24 2.40 -8.48
C LYS A 161 -14.59 0.99 -8.95
N GLU A 162 -13.69 0.31 -9.64
CA GLU A 162 -13.89 -1.09 -10.04
C GLU A 162 -13.76 -2.02 -8.83
N ALA A 163 -12.77 -1.80 -7.97
CA ALA A 163 -12.56 -2.59 -6.75
C ALA A 163 -13.68 -2.38 -5.71
N SER A 164 -14.27 -1.18 -5.66
CA SER A 164 -15.41 -0.89 -4.78
C SER A 164 -16.72 -1.50 -5.29
N ARG A 165 -16.77 -2.02 -6.53
CA ARG A 165 -17.89 -2.84 -6.97
C ARG A 165 -17.86 -4.16 -6.19
N GLY A 166 -18.68 -4.23 -5.15
CA GLY A 166 -18.88 -5.45 -4.40
C GLY A 166 -19.29 -6.61 -5.31
N GLU A 167 -18.74 -7.79 -5.07
CA GLU A 167 -19.18 -8.99 -5.76
C GLU A 167 -20.61 -9.35 -5.35
N LEU A 168 -21.48 -9.62 -6.33
CA LEU A 168 -22.82 -10.12 -6.08
C LEU A 168 -22.73 -11.56 -5.54
N LYS A 169 -22.67 -11.70 -4.21
CA LYS A 169 -22.69 -13.00 -3.55
C LYS A 169 -24.03 -13.68 -3.78
N LYS A 170 -24.04 -14.76 -4.56
CA LYS A 170 -25.23 -15.59 -4.73
C LYS A 170 -25.59 -16.26 -3.39
N PRO A 171 -26.82 -16.10 -2.87
CA PRO A 171 -27.22 -16.77 -1.64
C PRO A 171 -27.17 -18.29 -1.84
N ARG A 172 -26.76 -19.01 -0.79
CA ARG A 172 -26.80 -20.48 -0.79
C ARG A 172 -28.27 -20.92 -0.75
N HIS A 173 -28.69 -21.70 -1.74
CA HIS A 173 -30.04 -22.27 -1.77
C HIS A 173 -30.02 -23.71 -1.21
N MET A 174 -31.14 -24.14 -0.65
CA MET A 174 -31.34 -25.54 -0.28
C MET A 174 -31.77 -26.36 -1.49
N SER A 175 -31.44 -27.65 -1.49
CA SER A 175 -31.90 -28.56 -2.55
C SER A 175 -33.41 -28.80 -2.47
N GLN A 176 -34.02 -29.23 -3.58
CA GLN A 176 -35.47 -29.51 -3.63
C GLN A 176 -35.87 -30.63 -2.66
N GLN A 177 -35.09 -31.72 -2.62
CA GLN A 177 -35.37 -32.85 -1.72
C GLN A 177 -35.26 -32.47 -0.24
N GLU A 178 -34.31 -31.59 0.12
CA GLU A 178 -34.22 -31.07 1.49
C GLU A 178 -35.45 -30.26 1.88
N LYS A 179 -36.01 -29.48 0.95
CA LYS A 179 -37.26 -28.73 1.20
C LYS A 179 -38.42 -29.68 1.45
N GLU A 180 -38.64 -30.65 0.56
CA GLU A 180 -39.70 -31.65 0.73
C GLU A 180 -39.55 -32.44 2.04
N TRP A 181 -38.30 -32.77 2.40
CA TRP A 181 -38.02 -33.48 3.66
C TRP A 181 -38.39 -32.64 4.88
N LEU A 182 -38.02 -31.36 4.89
CA LEU A 182 -38.40 -30.43 5.96
C LEU A 182 -39.90 -30.18 5.98
N GLU A 183 -40.56 -30.06 4.83
CA GLU A 183 -42.02 -29.92 4.73
C GLU A 183 -42.75 -31.12 5.37
N ARG A 184 -42.29 -32.35 5.13
CA ARG A 184 -42.83 -33.56 5.77
C ARG A 184 -42.60 -33.56 7.29
N LEU A 185 -41.44 -33.09 7.75
CA LEU A 185 -41.14 -32.98 9.18
C LEU A 185 -41.99 -31.92 9.86
N ILE A 186 -42.15 -30.75 9.25
CA ILE A 186 -43.00 -29.65 9.75
C ILE A 186 -44.46 -30.10 9.80
N ALA A 187 -44.96 -30.76 8.75
CA ALA A 187 -46.34 -31.26 8.71
C ALA A 187 -46.66 -32.23 9.85
N LYS A 188 -45.67 -32.99 10.35
CA LYS A 188 -45.86 -33.97 11.42
C LYS A 188 -45.58 -33.43 12.82
N HIS A 189 -44.52 -32.64 13.00
CA HIS A 189 -44.01 -32.24 14.31
C HIS A 189 -44.13 -30.74 14.61
N GLY A 190 -44.62 -29.93 13.66
CA GLY A 190 -44.71 -28.48 13.78
C GLY A 190 -43.33 -27.84 13.85
N ASP A 191 -43.06 -27.04 14.89
CA ASP A 191 -41.78 -26.33 15.09
C ASP A 191 -40.81 -27.07 16.05
N ASN A 192 -41.17 -28.26 16.53
CA ASN A 192 -40.42 -28.97 17.56
C ASN A 192 -39.23 -29.76 16.98
N ALA A 193 -38.06 -29.12 16.86
CA ALA A 193 -36.85 -29.73 16.31
C ALA A 193 -36.35 -30.97 17.07
N GLU A 194 -36.59 -31.07 18.38
CA GLU A 194 -36.24 -32.26 19.17
C GLU A 194 -37.10 -33.48 18.81
N ALA A 195 -38.40 -33.26 18.56
CA ALA A 195 -39.31 -34.31 18.13
C ALA A 195 -38.97 -34.79 16.72
N MET A 196 -38.61 -33.86 15.82
CA MET A 196 -38.12 -34.20 14.47
C MET A 196 -36.85 -35.04 14.50
N ALA A 197 -35.90 -34.71 15.37
CA ALA A 197 -34.65 -35.46 15.51
C ALA A 197 -34.89 -36.90 15.98
N ARG A 198 -35.87 -37.10 16.88
CA ARG A 198 -36.25 -38.42 17.41
C ARG A 198 -37.09 -39.26 16.45
N ASP A 199 -37.59 -38.69 15.35
CA ASP A 199 -38.42 -39.41 14.38
C ASP A 199 -37.60 -40.35 13.49
N ARG A 200 -37.57 -41.64 13.84
CA ARG A 200 -36.82 -42.68 13.10
C ARG A 200 -37.33 -42.92 11.67
N LYS A 201 -38.57 -42.55 11.35
CA LYS A 201 -39.16 -42.80 10.01
C LYS A 201 -38.85 -41.65 9.05
N LEU A 202 -39.09 -40.41 9.50
CA LEU A 202 -38.85 -39.23 8.67
C LEU A 202 -37.41 -38.75 8.73
N ASN A 203 -36.64 -39.04 9.77
CA ASN A 203 -35.22 -38.72 9.89
C ASN A 203 -34.34 -39.99 9.79
N PRO A 204 -34.27 -40.65 8.61
CA PRO A 204 -33.53 -41.89 8.46
C PRO A 204 -32.02 -41.70 8.67
N MET A 205 -31.51 -40.51 8.35
CA MET A 205 -30.09 -40.15 8.49
C MET A 205 -29.72 -39.70 9.91
N GLN A 206 -30.65 -39.77 10.87
CA GLN A 206 -30.40 -39.42 12.28
C GLN A 206 -29.78 -38.03 12.46
N GLN A 207 -30.27 -37.06 11.69
CA GLN A 207 -29.85 -35.66 11.80
C GLN A 207 -30.11 -35.12 13.20
N THR A 208 -29.15 -34.35 13.73
CA THR A 208 -29.25 -33.76 15.08
C THR A 208 -30.32 -32.67 15.13
N SER A 209 -30.88 -32.42 16.32
CA SER A 209 -31.88 -31.35 16.54
C SER A 209 -31.35 -29.97 16.13
N ALA A 210 -30.07 -29.68 16.42
CA ALA A 210 -29.42 -28.44 16.06
C ALA A 210 -29.25 -28.26 14.53
N ASP A 211 -28.97 -29.34 13.81
CA ASP A 211 -28.84 -29.29 12.35
C ASP A 211 -30.20 -29.09 11.67
N ILE A 212 -31.23 -29.79 12.14
CA ILE A 212 -32.61 -29.59 11.70
C ILE A 212 -33.05 -28.14 11.96
N ALA A 213 -32.80 -27.61 13.15
CA ALA A 213 -33.10 -26.21 13.48
C ALA A 213 -32.36 -25.20 12.59
N ARG A 214 -31.12 -25.49 12.19
CA ARG A 214 -30.35 -24.67 11.25
C ARG A 214 -30.96 -24.70 9.84
N ARG A 215 -31.39 -25.87 9.36
CA ARG A 215 -32.05 -26.01 8.06
C ARG A 215 -33.43 -25.35 8.05
N LEU A 216 -34.21 -25.46 9.12
CA LEU A 216 -35.49 -24.75 9.27
C LEU A 216 -35.32 -23.23 9.22
N ARG A 217 -34.30 -22.68 9.90
CA ARG A 217 -33.98 -21.24 9.79
C ARG A 217 -33.70 -20.80 8.35
N ARG A 218 -32.96 -21.61 7.59
CA ARG A 218 -32.72 -21.38 6.15
C ARG A 218 -34.00 -21.51 5.32
N PHE A 219 -34.84 -22.50 5.62
CA PHE A 219 -36.12 -22.72 4.96
C PHE A 219 -37.08 -21.53 5.12
N HIS A 220 -37.15 -20.97 6.34
CA HIS A 220 -37.97 -19.79 6.64
C HIS A 220 -37.33 -18.46 6.21
N GLY A 221 -36.14 -18.48 5.59
CA GLY A 221 -35.44 -17.26 5.16
C GLY A 221 -34.96 -16.36 6.31
N LYS A 222 -34.85 -16.89 7.53
CA LYS A 222 -34.38 -16.17 8.74
C LYS A 222 -32.87 -16.32 8.94
N ALA A 223 -32.10 -16.59 7.87
CA ALA A 223 -30.69 -17.00 7.93
C ALA A 223 -29.81 -16.15 7.01
#